data_AF-A0A382YRQ4-F1
#
_entry.id   AF-A0A382YRQ4-F1
#
_cell.length_a   1.000
_cell.length_b   1.000
_cell.length_c   1.000
_cell.angle_alpha   90.00
_cell.angle_beta   90.00
_cell.angle_gamma   90.00
#
_symmetry.space_group_name_H-M   'P 1'
#
loop_
_entity.id
_entity.type
_entity.pdbx_description
1 polymer ?
#
loop_
_entity_poly.entity_id
_entity_poly.type
_entity_poly.pdbx_seq_one_letter_code
_entity_poly.pdbx_strand_id
1 'polypeptide(L)'
;MTTFMKYLFQTNDNFSYWIPRIILGLVILPHGAQKLLGWFGGFGFTNTMTYFTQTAGLPWIIAFLVIMGESFGALGLIFGFLTRLSAFGMICIMLGAIIMVHSPNGFFMNWFGKQAGE
;
A
#
# COMPACT_ATOMS: atom_id res chain seq x y z
N MET A 1 -9.34 -29.39 0.37
CA MET A 1 -8.87 -28.01 0.68
C MET A 1 -8.53 -27.96 2.17
N THR A 2 -7.26 -27.74 2.52
CA THR A 2 -6.82 -27.67 3.93
C THR A 2 -7.46 -26.47 4.63
N THR A 3 -7.63 -26.55 5.96
CA THR A 3 -8.19 -25.46 6.79
C THR A 3 -7.46 -24.13 6.56
N PHE A 4 -6.15 -24.19 6.33
CA PHE A 4 -5.31 -23.04 5.99
C PHE A 4 -5.72 -22.35 4.67
N MET A 5 -5.93 -23.12 3.59
CA MET A 5 -6.40 -22.56 2.32
C MET A 5 -7.77 -21.90 2.48
N LYS A 6 -8.69 -22.53 3.22
CA LYS A 6 -10.01 -21.93 3.49
C LYS A 6 -9.85 -20.58 4.18
N TYR A 7 -8.94 -20.46 5.14
CA TYR A 7 -8.68 -19.22 5.86
C TYR A 7 -8.15 -18.10 4.95
N LEU A 8 -7.28 -18.40 3.99
CA LEU A 8 -6.71 -17.40 3.08
C LEU A 8 -7.72 -16.86 2.05
N PHE A 9 -8.59 -17.73 1.54
CA PHE A 9 -9.57 -17.35 0.51
C PHE A 9 -10.92 -16.88 1.07
N GLN A 10 -11.16 -17.05 2.37
CA GLN A 10 -12.41 -16.64 2.99
C GLN A 10 -12.50 -15.12 3.12
N THR A 11 -13.41 -14.55 2.35
CA THR A 11 -13.82 -13.15 2.40
C THR A 11 -15.24 -13.08 2.95
N ASN A 12 -15.45 -12.35 4.05
CA ASN A 12 -16.78 -12.13 4.60
C ASN A 12 -17.59 -11.17 3.71
N ASP A 13 -18.87 -11.46 3.56
CA ASP A 13 -19.87 -10.72 2.79
C ASP A 13 -20.64 -9.68 3.64
N ASN A 14 -20.44 -9.68 4.95
CA ASN A 14 -20.99 -8.66 5.85
C ASN A 14 -20.61 -7.24 5.41
N PHE A 15 -21.62 -6.39 5.31
CA PHE A 15 -21.50 -5.01 4.85
C PHE A 15 -20.47 -4.20 5.66
N SER A 16 -20.39 -4.45 6.97
CA SER A 16 -19.43 -3.81 7.89
C SER A 16 -17.97 -4.02 7.51
N TYR A 17 -17.62 -5.17 6.91
CA TYR A 17 -16.25 -5.45 6.43
C TYR A 17 -16.07 -5.10 4.96
N TRP A 18 -17.16 -5.15 4.19
CA TRP A 18 -17.13 -4.83 2.77
C TRP A 18 -16.82 -3.35 2.52
N ILE A 19 -17.50 -2.43 3.22
CA ILE A 19 -17.29 -0.98 3.06
C ILE A 19 -15.83 -0.56 3.24
N PRO A 20 -15.18 -0.79 4.40
CA PRO A 20 -13.81 -0.33 4.61
C PRO A 20 -12.82 -0.97 3.63
N ARG A 21 -13.09 -2.20 3.20
CA ARG A 21 -12.26 -2.92 2.22
C ARG A 21 -12.27 -2.24 0.86
N ILE A 22 -13.46 -1.92 0.34
CA ILE A 22 -13.60 -1.24 -0.95
C ILE A 22 -13.01 0.18 -0.87
N ILE A 23 -13.34 0.94 0.17
CA ILE A 23 -12.85 2.31 0.34
C ILE A 23 -11.32 2.33 0.43
N LEU A 24 -10.72 1.50 1.28
CA LEU A 24 -9.26 1.42 1.41
C LEU A 24 -8.63 1.03 0.07
N GLY A 25 -9.18 0.03 -0.62
CA GLY A 25 -8.69 -0.38 -1.94
C GLY A 25 -8.74 0.76 -2.96
N LEU A 26 -9.84 1.51 -3.03
CA LEU A 26 -9.99 2.64 -3.94
C LEU A 26 -9.04 3.81 -3.61
N VAL A 27 -8.75 4.05 -2.33
CA VAL A 27 -7.81 5.09 -1.91
C VAL A 27 -6.36 4.70 -2.23
N ILE A 28 -5.99 3.43 -2.04
CA ILE A 28 -4.61 2.98 -2.29
C ILE A 28 -4.34 2.72 -3.78
N LEU A 29 -5.35 2.35 -4.56
CA LEU A 29 -5.16 2.00 -5.97
C LEU A 29 -4.45 3.11 -6.79
N PRO A 30 -4.78 4.41 -6.65
CA PRO A 30 -4.04 5.49 -7.27
C PRO A 30 -2.55 5.52 -6.92
N HIS A 31 -2.18 5.26 -5.65
CA HIS A 31 -0.78 5.21 -5.22
C HIS A 31 -0.04 4.04 -5.89
N GLY A 32 -0.67 2.87 -5.93
CA GLY A 32 -0.14 1.71 -6.67
C GLY A 32 -0.02 2.00 -8.17
N ALA A 33 -0.98 2.70 -8.78
CA ALA A 33 -0.94 3.06 -10.19
C ALA A 33 0.13 4.11 -10.50
N GLN A 34 0.36 5.07 -9.61
CA GLN A 34 1.46 6.04 -9.71
C GLN A 34 2.82 5.34 -9.68
N LYS A 35 2.99 4.38 -8.78
CA LYS A 35 4.25 3.64 -8.58
C LYS A 35 4.53 2.62 -9.68
N LEU A 36 3.52 1.89 -10.13
CA LEU A 36 3.69 0.82 -11.13
C LEU A 36 3.58 1.34 -12.56
N LEU A 37 2.54 2.11 -12.86
CA LEU A 37 2.16 2.49 -14.23
C LEU A 37 2.52 3.93 -14.59
N GLY A 38 2.87 4.77 -13.61
CA GLY A 38 3.13 6.19 -13.83
C GLY A 38 1.86 7.00 -14.08
N TRP A 39 0.70 6.45 -13.71
CA TRP A 39 -0.58 7.16 -13.87
C TRP A 39 -0.66 8.36 -12.94
N PHE A 40 -1.54 9.31 -13.27
CA PHE A 40 -1.77 10.53 -12.47
C PHE A 40 -0.50 11.37 -12.23
N GLY A 41 0.42 11.38 -13.21
CA GLY A 41 1.71 12.06 -13.07
C GLY A 41 2.70 11.36 -12.13
N GLY A 42 2.48 10.07 -11.84
CA GLY A 42 3.36 9.27 -11.00
C GLY A 42 4.68 8.91 -11.67
N PHE A 43 5.64 8.47 -10.86
CA PHE A 43 7.00 8.14 -11.31
C PHE A 43 7.07 6.91 -12.23
N GLY A 44 6.12 5.98 -12.12
CA GLY A 44 6.16 4.69 -12.81
C GLY A 44 7.22 3.75 -12.26
N PHE A 45 7.19 2.49 -12.69
CA PHE A 45 7.95 1.41 -12.06
C PHE A 45 9.45 1.69 -11.99
N THR A 46 10.08 2.00 -13.12
CA THR A 46 11.53 2.20 -13.20
C THR A 46 12.00 3.33 -12.29
N ASN A 47 11.35 4.50 -12.35
CA ASN A 47 11.78 5.64 -11.55
C ASN A 47 11.45 5.46 -10.07
N THR A 48 10.35 4.77 -9.75
CA THR A 48 9.99 4.43 -8.36
C THR A 48 11.00 3.45 -7.77
N MET A 49 11.41 2.42 -8.51
CA MET A 49 12.47 1.50 -8.10
C MET A 49 13.79 2.24 -7.86
N THR A 50 14.18 3.12 -8.79
CA THR A 50 15.38 3.95 -8.63
C THR A 50 15.30 4.84 -7.40
N TYR A 51 14.17 5.53 -7.19
CA TYR A 51 13.96 6.37 -6.02
C TYR A 51 14.04 5.56 -4.71
N PHE A 52 13.34 4.43 -4.62
CA PHE A 52 13.36 3.61 -3.41
C PHE A 52 14.73 3.02 -3.13
N THR A 53 15.45 2.56 -4.14
CA THR A 53 16.76 1.93 -3.93
C THR A 53 17.90 2.93 -3.74
N GLN A 54 17.92 4.01 -4.51
CA GLN A 54 19.04 4.97 -4.51
C GLN A 54 18.80 6.16 -3.58
N THR A 55 17.56 6.63 -3.45
CA THR A 55 17.24 7.80 -2.61
C THR A 55 16.78 7.39 -1.22
N ALA A 56 15.84 6.45 -1.13
CA ALA A 56 15.33 5.97 0.15
C ALA A 56 16.18 4.84 0.77
N GLY A 57 17.16 4.30 0.04
CA GLY A 57 18.09 3.27 0.53
C GLY A 57 17.44 1.90 0.82
N LEU A 58 16.26 1.63 0.26
CA LEU A 58 15.57 0.36 0.43
C LEU A 58 16.25 -0.75 -0.37
N PRO A 59 16.37 -1.98 0.17
CA PRO A 59 16.74 -3.14 -0.64
C PRO A 59 15.78 -3.32 -1.82
N TRP A 60 16.31 -3.68 -2.98
CA TRP A 60 15.53 -3.79 -4.23
C TRP A 60 14.30 -4.70 -4.09
N ILE A 61 14.41 -5.78 -3.31
CA ILE A 61 13.30 -6.72 -3.08
C ILE A 61 12.17 -6.07 -2.28
N ILE A 62 12.50 -5.22 -1.31
CA ILE A 62 11.51 -4.50 -0.51
C ILE A 62 10.84 -3.42 -1.38
N ALA A 63 11.62 -2.67 -2.16
CA ALA A 63 11.10 -1.69 -3.10
C ALA A 63 10.11 -2.34 -4.09
N PHE A 64 10.48 -3.48 -4.66
CA PHE A 64 9.62 -4.25 -5.55
C PHE A 64 8.33 -4.71 -4.85
N LEU A 65 8.44 -5.29 -3.64
CA LEU A 65 7.29 -5.75 -2.87
C LEU A 65 6.35 -4.61 -2.48
N VAL A 66 6.86 -3.40 -2.19
CA VAL A 66 6.01 -2.22 -1.91
C VAL A 66 5.20 -1.83 -3.15
N ILE A 67 5.84 -1.75 -4.33
CA ILE A 67 5.16 -1.39 -5.57
C ILE A 67 4.08 -2.41 -5.90
N MET A 68 4.44 -3.69 -5.92
CA MET A 68 3.50 -4.77 -6.25
C MET A 68 2.41 -4.91 -5.18
N GLY A 69 2.78 -4.76 -3.91
CA GLY A 69 1.87 -4.88 -2.77
C GLY A 69 0.81 -3.78 -2.76
N GLU A 70 1.16 -2.53 -3.06
CA GLU A 70 0.16 -1.46 -3.18
C GLU A 70 -0.74 -1.65 -4.40
N SER A 71 -0.17 -1.94 -5.57
CA SER A 71 -0.95 -2.08 -6.81
C SER A 71 -1.90 -3.29 -6.74
N PHE A 72 -1.37 -4.48 -6.48
CA PHE A 72 -2.15 -5.71 -6.48
C PHE A 72 -2.89 -5.94 -5.16
N GLY A 73 -2.37 -5.45 -4.04
CA GLY A 73 -3.07 -5.48 -2.76
C GLY A 73 -4.34 -4.64 -2.80
N ALA A 74 -4.29 -3.44 -3.38
CA ALA A 74 -5.49 -2.62 -3.57
C ALA A 74 -6.54 -3.32 -4.45
N LEU A 75 -6.13 -3.93 -5.57
CA LEU A 75 -7.03 -4.72 -6.42
C LEU A 75 -7.60 -5.94 -5.66
N GLY A 76 -6.79 -6.64 -4.87
CA GLY A 76 -7.24 -7.77 -4.06
C GLY A 76 -8.27 -7.37 -3.00
N LEU A 77 -8.10 -6.19 -2.39
CA LEU A 77 -9.11 -5.62 -1.48
C LEU A 77 -10.41 -5.29 -2.24
N ILE A 78 -10.34 -4.61 -3.39
CA ILE A 78 -11.54 -4.24 -4.16
C ILE A 78 -12.31 -5.50 -4.59
N PHE A 79 -11.64 -6.45 -5.25
CA PHE A 79 -12.29 -7.65 -5.78
C PHE A 79 -12.60 -8.73 -4.72
N GLY A 80 -12.13 -8.56 -3.49
CA GLY A 80 -12.35 -9.55 -2.44
C GLY A 80 -11.49 -10.81 -2.59
N PHE A 81 -10.38 -10.73 -3.31
CA PHE A 81 -9.46 -11.84 -3.57
C PHE A 81 -8.24 -11.76 -2.65
N LEU A 82 -7.92 -12.86 -1.94
CA LEU A 82 -6.82 -12.94 -0.97
C LEU A 82 -6.78 -11.75 0.01
N THR A 83 -7.97 -11.30 0.45
CA THR A 83 -8.16 -10.05 1.21
C THR A 83 -7.30 -9.95 2.46
N ARG A 84 -7.09 -11.07 3.16
CA ARG A 84 -6.24 -11.13 4.37
C ARG A 84 -4.77 -10.91 4.03
N LEU A 85 -4.29 -11.50 2.93
CA LEU A 85 -2.92 -11.30 2.46
C LEU A 85 -2.73 -9.85 1.97
N SER A 86 -3.68 -9.33 1.20
CA SER A 86 -3.64 -7.94 0.73
C SER A 86 -3.67 -6.95 1.88
N ALA A 87 -4.51 -7.18 2.89
CA ALA A 87 -4.58 -6.35 4.09
C ALA A 87 -3.27 -6.41 4.90
N PHE A 88 -2.69 -7.60 5.06
CA PHE A 88 -1.40 -7.76 5.74
C PHE A 88 -0.28 -7.01 5.00
N GLY A 89 -0.19 -7.17 3.68
CA GLY A 89 0.76 -6.40 2.87
C GLY A 89 0.57 -4.90 3.02
N MET A 90 -0.68 -4.43 3.01
CA MET A 90 -1.00 -3.02 3.20
C MET A 90 -0.54 -2.49 4.57
N ILE A 91 -0.74 -3.26 5.63
CA ILE A 91 -0.27 -2.91 6.98
C ILE A 91 1.25 -2.76 6.98
N CYS A 92 1.99 -3.73 6.43
CA CYS A 92 3.46 -3.67 6.37
C CYS A 92 3.95 -2.43 5.61
N ILE A 93 3.31 -2.11 4.47
CA ILE A 93 3.70 -0.97 3.64
C ILE A 93 3.41 0.35 4.36
N MET A 94 2.22 0.49 4.97
CA MET A 94 1.86 1.70 5.72
C MET A 94 2.75 1.88 6.95
N LEU A 95 3.11 0.80 7.67
CA LEU A 95 4.07 0.88 8.78
C LEU A 95 5.44 1.38 8.31
N GLY A 96 5.94 0.87 7.18
CA GLY A 96 7.17 1.37 6.58
C GLY A 96 7.09 2.85 6.22
N ALA A 97 5.99 3.28 5.59
CA ALA A 97 5.75 4.68 5.23
C ALA A 97 5.64 5.59 6.47
N ILE A 98 5.03 5.11 7.55
CA ILE A 98 4.94 5.84 8.81
C ILE A 98 6.34 6.06 9.38
N ILE A 99 7.12 5.00 9.53
CA ILE A 99 8.45 5.06 10.15
C ILE A 99 9.41 5.90 9.30
N MET A 100 9.41 5.72 7.98
CA MET A 100 10.41 6.34 7.10
C MET A 100 10.07 7.76 6.69
N VAL A 101 8.78 8.12 6.58
CA VAL A 101 8.37 9.40 5.99
C VAL A 101 7.57 10.27 6.96
N HIS A 102 6.68 9.68 7.76
CA HIS A 102 5.77 10.46 8.60
C HIS A 102 6.29 10.68 10.01
N SER A 103 7.10 9.78 10.57
CA SER A 103 7.63 9.91 11.94
C SER A 103 8.32 11.24 12.26
N PRO A 104 9.07 11.89 11.33
CA PRO A 104 9.64 13.21 11.58
C PRO A 104 8.63 14.36 11.57
N ASN A 105 7.44 14.13 10.99
CA ASN A 105 6.40 15.12 10.78
C ASN A 105 5.20 14.92 11.71
N GLY A 106 5.24 13.98 12.66
CA GLY A 106 4.15 13.77 13.60
C GLY A 106 2.86 13.22 12.99
N PHE A 107 1.71 13.47 13.64
CA PHE A 107 0.41 12.96 13.19
C PHE A 107 -0.18 13.77 12.02
N PHE A 108 0.09 15.07 11.98
CA PHE A 108 -0.50 15.98 11.00
C PHE A 108 0.34 16.12 9.73
N MET A 109 -0.32 16.42 8.62
CA MET A 109 0.31 16.49 7.31
C MET A 109 1.18 17.74 7.16
N ASN A 110 2.44 17.56 6.75
CA ASN A 110 3.36 18.67 6.47
C ASN A 110 3.49 18.94 4.96
N TRP A 111 2.38 19.33 4.31
CA TRP A 111 2.31 19.55 2.85
C TRP A 111 3.36 20.52 2.29
N PHE A 112 3.76 21.52 3.08
CA PHE A 112 4.62 22.62 2.63
C PHE A 112 6.01 22.61 3.27
N GLY A 113 6.34 21.60 4.09
CA GLY A 113 7.62 21.53 4.80
C GLY A 113 7.83 22.62 5.86
N LYS A 114 6.78 23.38 6.23
CA LYS A 114 6.87 24.58 7.08
C LYS A 114 6.45 24.36 8.53
N GLN A 115 5.75 23.26 8.82
CA GLN A 115 5.23 22.97 10.15
C GLN A 115 5.71 21.58 10.55
N ALA A 116 6.28 21.45 11.76
CA ALA A 116 6.30 20.14 12.39
C ALA A 116 4.82 19.77 12.61
N GLY A 117 4.32 18.75 11.91
CA GLY A 117 3.09 18.13 12.40
C GLY A 117 3.42 17.56 13.77
N GLU A 118 2.51 17.76 14.72
CA GLU A 118 2.75 17.44 16.14
C GLU A 118 3.17 15.99 16.37
#